data_AF-A0A922Z9C5-F1
#
_entry.id   AF-A0A922Z9C5-F1
#
_cell.length_a   1.000
_cell.length_b   1.000
_cell.length_c   1.000
_cell.angle_alpha   90.00
_cell.angle_beta   90.00
_cell.angle_gamma   90.00
#
_symmetry.space_group_name_H-M   'P 1'
#
loop_
_entity.id
_entity.type
_entity.pdbx_description
1 polymer ?
#
loop_
_entity_poly.entity_id
_entity_poly.type
_entity_poly.pdbx_seq_one_letter_code
_entity_poly.pdbx_strand_id
1 'polypeptide(L)' 'MADPNDVAGTKLLRQELSKRGLDTTRADMRVTHGVAYIRGSVGTIKGGPQDVRAELEIIAKVLRSRPQIKDVIIDCTMRS' A
#
# COMPACT_ATOMS: atom_id res chain seq x y z
N MET A 1 16.60 -10.75 -11.23
CA MET A 1 15.26 -10.71 -11.86
C MET A 1 14.23 -10.69 -10.75
N ALA A 2 13.26 -9.77 -10.76
CA ALA A 2 12.22 -9.75 -9.72
C ALA A 2 11.27 -10.94 -9.89
N ASP A 3 10.80 -11.54 -8.79
CA ASP A 3 9.84 -12.63 -8.81
C ASP A 3 8.55 -12.17 -9.51
N PRO A 4 8.00 -12.91 -10.50
CA PRO A 4 6.74 -12.55 -11.15
C PRO A 4 5.58 -12.31 -10.17
N ASN A 5 5.53 -13.01 -9.04
CA ASN A 5 4.54 -12.81 -7.98
C ASN A 5 4.73 -11.49 -7.26
N ASP A 6 5.97 -11.08 -6.99
CA ASP A 6 6.27 -9.78 -6.38
C ASP A 6 5.90 -8.62 -7.31
N VAL A 7 6.10 -8.80 -8.62
CA VAL A 7 5.67 -7.81 -9.63
C VAL A 7 4.14 -7.69 -9.65
N ALA A 8 3.43 -8.82 -9.64
CA ALA A 8 1.97 -8.82 -9.58
C ALA A 8 1.46 -8.21 -8.26
N GLY A 9 2.08 -8.56 -7.13
CA GLY A 9 1.77 -8.01 -5.81
C GLY A 9 1.99 -6.50 -5.75
N THR A 10 3.07 -6.00 -6.35
CA THR A 10 3.35 -4.55 -6.41
C THR A 10 2.31 -3.80 -7.23
N LYS A 11 1.83 -4.39 -8.33
CA LYS A 11 0.72 -3.81 -9.12
C LYS A 11 -0.58 -3.78 -8.32
N LEU A 12 -0.91 -4.86 -7.63
CA LEU A 12 -2.10 -4.94 -6.76
C LEU A 12 -2.04 -3.92 -5.63
N LEU A 13 -0.89 -3.82 -4.95
CA LEU A 13 -0.64 -2.83 -3.90
C LEU A 13 -0.95 -1.41 -4.40
N ARG A 14 -0.35 -1.00 -5.51
CA ARG A 14 -0.57 0.33 -6.09
C ARG A 14 -2.03 0.57 -6.46
N GLN A 15 -2.68 -0.44 -7.05
CA GLN A 15 -4.08 -0.34 -7.44
C GLN A 15 -5.01 -0.11 -6.23
N GLU A 16 -4.81 -0.84 -5.13
CA GLU A 16 -5.64 -0.69 -3.93
C GLU A 16 -5.47 0.66 -3.23
N LEU A 17 -4.25 1.20 -3.17
CA LEU A 17 -4.03 2.54 -2.61
C LEU A 17 -4.63 3.64 -3.50
N SER A 18 -4.50 3.54 -4.83
CA SER A 18 -5.09 4.52 -5.74
C SER A 18 -6.62 4.53 -5.71
N LYS A 19 -7.27 3.37 -5.55
CA LYS A 19 -8.75 3.29 -5.43
C LYS A 19 -9.31 4.05 -4.23
N ARG A 20 -8.52 4.21 -3.17
CA ARG A 20 -8.95 4.83 -1.90
C ARG A 20 -8.59 6.30 -1.80
N GLY A 21 -8.10 6.92 -2.87
CA GLY A 21 -7.79 8.35 -2.86
C GLY A 21 -6.64 8.72 -1.92
N LEU A 22 -5.67 7.82 -1.72
CA LEU A 22 -4.47 8.12 -0.96
C LEU A 22 -3.41 8.75 -1.88
N ASP A 23 -2.80 9.84 -1.43
CA ASP A 23 -1.62 10.39 -2.07
C ASP A 23 -0.38 9.58 -1.64
N THR A 24 0.11 8.79 -2.58
CA THR A 24 1.31 7.96 -2.41
C THR A 24 2.50 8.50 -3.21
N THR A 25 2.44 9.74 -3.69
CA THR A 25 3.49 10.33 -4.55
C THR A 25 4.85 10.37 -3.84
N ARG A 26 4.83 10.48 -2.50
CA ARG A 26 6.02 10.46 -1.64
C ARG A 26 6.16 9.17 -0.82
N ALA A 27 5.48 8.10 -1.25
CA ALA A 27 5.60 6.78 -0.66
C ALA A 27 6.31 5.83 -1.63
N ASP A 28 7.30 5.08 -1.14
CA ASP A 28 7.83 3.91 -1.81
C ASP A 28 6.95 2.71 -1.51
N MET A 29 6.43 2.09 -2.57
CA MET A 29 5.54 0.94 -2.50
C MET A 29 6.12 -0.19 -3.33
N ARG A 30 6.48 -1.27 -2.65
CA ARG A 30 7.13 -2.42 -3.27
C ARG A 30 6.79 -3.70 -2.53
N VAL A 31 6.54 -4.77 -3.29
CA VAL A 31 6.48 -6.12 -2.74
C VAL A 31 7.82 -6.81 -2.98
N THR A 32 8.34 -7.50 -1.97
CA THR A 32 9.58 -8.27 -2.07
C THR A 32 9.46 -9.50 -1.19
N HIS A 33 9.71 -10.67 -1.76
CA HIS A 33 9.55 -11.97 -1.11
C HIS A 33 8.14 -12.19 -0.51
N GLY A 34 7.11 -11.65 -1.18
CA GLY A 34 5.73 -11.69 -0.72
C GLY A 34 5.41 -10.76 0.47
N VAL A 35 6.32 -9.86 0.86
CA VAL A 35 6.05 -8.84 1.87
C VAL A 35 5.84 -7.50 1.18
N ALA A 36 4.69 -6.85 1.44
CA ALA A 36 4.38 -5.53 0.92
C ALA A 36 4.93 -4.45 1.85
N TYR A 37 5.85 -3.64 1.34
CA TYR A 37 6.40 -2.50 2.04
C TYR A 37 5.73 -1.22 1.54
N ILE A 38 5.14 -0.47 2.47
CA ILE A 38 4.65 0.88 2.25
C ILE A 38 5.52 1.79 3.12
N ARG A 39 6.39 2.58 2.49
CA ARG A 39 7.39 3.40 3.16
C ARG A 39 7.31 4.86 2.76
N GLY A 40 7.66 5.78 3.65
CA GLY A 40 7.76 7.21 3.33
C GLY A 40 6.59 8.03 3.85
N SER A 41 5.95 8.84 3.01
CA SER A 41 4.80 9.64 3.43
C SER A 41 3.54 9.33 2.63
N VAL A 42 2.44 9.07 3.33
CA VAL A 42 1.11 8.91 2.75
C VAL A 42 0.24 10.07 3.20
N GLY A 43 -0.45 10.69 2.26
CA GLY A 43 -1.43 11.74 2.53
C GLY A 43 -2.77 11.43 1.88
N THR A 44 -3.66 12.41 1.88
CA THR A 44 -4.98 12.35 1.25
C THR A 44 -5.00 13.23 0.01
N ILE A 45 -5.62 12.76 -1.07
CA ILE A 45 -5.99 13.67 -2.18
C ILE A 45 -7.23 14.48 -1.78
N LYS A 46 -7.53 15.55 -2.53
CA LYS A 46 -8.74 16.35 -2.31
C LYS A 46 -10.00 15.47 -2.47
N GLY A 47 -10.82 15.40 -1.42
CA GLY A 47 -11.98 14.49 -1.36
C GLY A 47 -11.65 13.05 -0.97
N GLY A 48 -10.40 12.80 -0.53
CA GLY A 48 -9.97 11.52 0.01
C GLY A 48 -10.46 11.25 1.44
N PRO A 49 -10.05 10.11 2.02
CA PRO A 49 -10.50 9.67 3.33
C PRO A 49 -10.01 10.60 4.44
N GLN A 50 -10.83 10.83 5.47
CA GLN A 50 -10.44 11.64 6.63
C GLN A 50 -9.37 10.96 7.48
N ASP A 51 -9.42 9.63 7.63
CA ASP A 51 -8.47 8.87 8.44
C ASP A 51 -7.60 7.95 7.56
N VAL A 52 -6.41 8.46 7.23
CA VAL A 52 -5.40 7.71 6.46
C VAL A 52 -4.97 6.43 7.18
N ARG A 53 -4.91 6.44 8.53
CA ARG A 53 -4.45 5.28 9.30
C ARG A 53 -5.46 4.15 9.18
N ALA A 54 -6.72 4.44 9.45
CA ALA A 54 -7.79 3.45 9.35
C ALA A 54 -7.86 2.84 7.94
N GLU A 55 -7.70 3.67 6.90
CA GLU A 55 -7.69 3.19 5.52
C GLU A 55 -6.50 2.29 5.21
N LEU A 56 -5.30 2.64 5.66
CA LEU A 56 -4.11 1.81 5.49
C LEU A 56 -4.25 0.45 6.20
N GLU A 57 -4.91 0.39 7.35
CA GLU A 57 -5.21 -0.88 8.03
C GLU A 57 -6.19 -1.76 7.25
N ILE A 58 -7.23 -1.16 6.66
CA ILE A 58 -8.18 -1.89 5.81
C ILE A 58 -7.45 -2.41 4.56
N ILE A 59 -6.61 -1.59 3.94
CA ILE A 59 -5.77 -2.00 2.80
C ILE A 59 -4.86 -3.16 3.20
N ALA A 60 -4.19 -3.09 4.35
CA ALA A 60 -3.34 -4.18 4.82
C ALA A 60 -4.13 -5.49 4.99
N LYS A 61 -5.36 -5.45 5.51
CA LYS A 61 -6.24 -6.63 5.59
C LYS A 61 -6.59 -7.19 4.21
N VAL A 62 -6.94 -6.32 3.26
CA VAL A 62 -7.26 -6.73 1.88
C VAL A 62 -6.04 -7.28 1.16
N LEU A 63 -4.86 -6.74 1.38
CA LEU A 63 -3.63 -7.22 0.77
C LEU A 63 -3.21 -8.58 1.34
N ARG A 64 -3.30 -8.77 2.66
CA ARG A 64 -2.99 -10.07 3.30
C ARG A 64 -3.91 -11.21 2.88
N SER A 65 -5.10 -10.92 2.35
CA SER A 65 -5.98 -11.97 1.78
C SER A 65 -5.60 -12.38 0.36
N ARG A 66 -4.66 -11.67 -0.29
CA ARG A 66 -4.19 -11.99 -1.64
C ARG A 66 -3.07 -13.04 -1.58
N PRO A 67 -3.08 -14.06 -2.46
CA PRO A 67 -2.07 -15.12 -2.43
C PRO A 67 -0.65 -14.63 -2.72
N GLN A 68 -0.49 -13.46 -3.35
CA GLN A 68 0.81 -12.86 -3.65
C GLN A 68 1.45 -12.17 -2.44
N ILE A 69 0.69 -11.89 -1.38
CA ILE A 69 1.14 -11.09 -0.23
C ILE A 69 0.93 -11.89 1.05
N LYS A 70 2.04 -12.21 1.71
CA LYS A 70 2.09 -12.93 2.99
C LYS A 70 1.98 -11.97 4.17
N ASP A 71 2.60 -10.80 4.06
CA ASP A 71 2.55 -9.78 5.11
C ASP A 71 2.68 -8.36 4.54
N VAL A 72 2.33 -7.37 5.36
CA VAL A 72 2.31 -5.96 5.02
C VAL A 72 3.00 -5.18 6.14
N ILE A 73 4.04 -4.44 5.77
CA ILE A 73 4.78 -3.54 6.66
C ILE A 73 4.45 -2.11 6.27
N ILE A 74 3.89 -1.36 7.23
CA ILE A 74 3.55 0.05 7.09
C ILE A 74 4.55 0.85 7.91
N ASP A 75 5.46 1.53 7.22
CA ASP A 75 6.46 2.43 7.81
C ASP A 75 6.32 3.80 7.15
N CYS A 76 5.18 4.44 7.43
CA CYS A 76 4.77 5.69 6.80
C CYS A 76 4.46 6.77 7.82
N THR A 77 4.92 7.99 7.53
CA THR A 77 4.44 9.21 8.19
C THR A 77 3.15 9.67 7.52
N MET A 78 2.13 10.02 8.31
CA MET A 78 0.85 10.53 7.82
C MET A 78 0.94 12.04 7.64
N ARG A 79 0.55 12.54 6.47
CA ARG A 79 0.42 13.97 6.19
C ARG A 79 -1.06 14.31 6.08
N SER A 80 -1.53 15.15 6.98
CA SER A 80 -2.84 15.82 6.92
C SER A 80 -2.85 16.95 5.90
#